data_AF-A0A2P5TRC0-F1
#
_entry.id   AF-A0A2P5TRC0-F1
#
_cell.length_a   1.000
_cell.length_b   1.000
_cell.length_c   1.000
_cell.angle_alpha   90.00
_cell.angle_beta   90.00
_cell.angle_gamma   90.00
#
_symmetry.space_group_name_H-M   'P 1'
#
loop_
_entity.id
_entity.type
_entity.pdbx_description
1 polymer ?
#
loop_
_entity_poly.entity_id
_entity_poly.type
_entity_poly.pdbx_seq_one_letter_code
_entity_poly.pdbx_strand_id
1 'polypeptide(L)'
;MDQHQYQQLVASFRRILDHYAVDYRQSPPSYNHDTLYDHQCRLIMDEVSQSWERHYGQRPSAMLLHKALFAAEQSRHFRPPWYRKWLCFFRRFNAGR
;
A
#
# COMPACT_ATOMS: atom_id res chain seq x y z
N MET A 1 -18.22 9.01 -5.45
CA MET A 1 -17.15 9.00 -4.42
C MET A 1 -16.44 10.34 -4.53
N ASP A 2 -16.26 11.05 -3.42
CA ASP A 2 -15.69 12.40 -3.40
C ASP A 2 -14.15 12.38 -3.50
N GLN A 3 -13.52 13.47 -3.93
CA GLN A 3 -12.06 13.54 -4.12
C GLN A 3 -11.29 13.33 -2.80
N HIS A 4 -11.83 13.86 -1.70
CA HIS A 4 -11.26 13.62 -0.36
C HIS A 4 -11.34 12.14 0.06
N GLN A 5 -12.46 11.48 -0.23
CA GLN A 5 -12.62 10.05 0.05
C GLN A 5 -11.66 9.22 -0.81
N TYR A 6 -11.47 9.59 -2.07
CA TYR A 6 -10.50 8.92 -2.94
C TYR A 6 -9.06 9.05 -2.41
N GLN A 7 -8.66 10.23 -1.94
CA GLN A 7 -7.34 10.43 -1.32
C GLN A 7 -7.17 9.62 -0.03
N GLN A 8 -8.21 9.50 0.79
CA GLN A 8 -8.19 8.65 1.99
C GLN A 8 -8.07 7.16 1.64
N LEU A 9 -8.71 6.71 0.56
CA LEU A 9 -8.59 5.35 0.06
C LEU A 9 -7.15 5.06 -0.40
N VAL A 10 -6.56 5.95 -1.18
CA VAL A 10 -5.15 5.87 -1.61
C VAL A 10 -4.20 5.83 -0.41
N ALA A 11 -4.43 6.68 0.61
CA ALA A 11 -3.61 6.68 1.83
C ALA A 11 -3.74 5.36 2.63
N SER A 12 -4.91 4.74 2.63
CA SER A 12 -5.15 3.45 3.28
C SER A 12 -4.38 2.33 2.60
N PHE A 13 -4.43 2.27 1.26
CA PHE A 13 -3.61 1.35 0.48
C PHE A 13 -2.12 1.54 0.73
N ARG A 14 -1.64 2.80 0.77
CA ARG A 14 -0.24 3.10 1.05
C ARG A 14 0.22 2.55 2.40
N ARG A 15 -0.58 2.70 3.45
CA ARG A 15 -0.26 2.17 4.79
C ARG A 15 -0.14 0.65 4.80
N ILE A 16 -1.06 -0.04 4.13
CA ILE A 16 -1.06 -1.50 4.04
C ILE A 16 0.14 -1.99 3.22
N LEU A 17 0.42 -1.35 2.08
CA LEU A 17 1.61 -1.65 1.28
C LEU A 17 2.92 -1.41 2.06
N ASP A 18 2.98 -0.34 2.87
CA ASP A 18 4.08 -0.06 3.80
C ASP A 18 4.20 -1.09 4.92
N HIS A 19 3.08 -1.58 5.45
CA HIS A 19 3.05 -2.59 6.49
C HIS A 19 3.61 -3.93 6.01
N TYR A 20 3.14 -4.41 4.85
CA TYR A 20 3.58 -5.68 4.27
C TYR A 20 4.94 -5.58 3.56
N ALA A 21 5.56 -4.39 3.52
CA ALA A 21 6.86 -4.13 2.89
C ALA A 21 6.99 -4.69 1.47
N VAL A 22 5.88 -4.74 0.72
CA VAL A 22 5.86 -5.43 -0.58
C VAL A 22 6.65 -4.62 -1.59
N ASP A 23 7.67 -5.24 -2.19
CA ASP A 23 8.49 -4.67 -3.27
C ASP A 23 8.14 -5.34 -4.60
N TYR A 24 7.26 -4.71 -5.36
CA TYR A 24 6.83 -5.22 -6.65
C TYR A 24 7.85 -4.97 -7.77
N ARG A 25 8.91 -4.17 -7.53
CA ARG A 25 9.97 -3.93 -8.53
C ARG A 25 10.85 -5.16 -8.79
N GLN A 26 10.88 -6.10 -7.84
CA GLN A 26 11.62 -7.35 -7.97
C GLN A 26 10.76 -8.51 -8.51
N SER A 27 9.45 -8.29 -8.67
CA SER A 27 8.57 -9.33 -9.21
C SER A 27 8.76 -9.42 -10.73
N PRO A 28 9.04 -10.61 -11.29
CA PRO A 28 9.17 -10.76 -12.73
C PRO A 28 7.84 -10.37 -13.40
N PRO A 29 7.87 -9.69 -14.55
CA PRO A 29 6.66 -9.40 -15.33
C PRO A 29 6.07 -10.73 -15.77
N SER A 30 4.98 -11.15 -15.14
CA SER A 30 4.29 -12.37 -15.50
C SER A 30 3.18 -12.06 -16.49
N TYR A 31 3.19 -12.80 -17.59
CA TYR A 31 2.10 -12.86 -18.54
C TYR A 31 0.93 -13.75 -18.06
N ASN A 32 1.10 -14.47 -16.95
CA ASN A 32 0.07 -15.28 -16.32
C ASN A 32 -0.56 -14.55 -15.13
N HIS A 33 -1.89 -14.44 -15.12
CA HIS A 33 -2.75 -13.82 -14.08
C HIS A 33 -2.76 -14.54 -12.71
N ASP A 34 -1.84 -15.49 -12.50
CA ASP A 34 -1.69 -16.29 -11.28
C ASP A 34 -0.32 -16.07 -10.65
N THR A 35 0.11 -14.81 -10.61
CA THR A 35 1.30 -14.48 -9.85
C THR A 35 1.02 -14.34 -8.37
N LEU A 36 2.08 -14.52 -7.59
CA LEU A 36 2.13 -14.11 -6.20
C LEU A 36 1.77 -12.61 -6.05
N TYR A 37 2.11 -11.79 -7.05
CA TYR A 37 1.67 -10.39 -7.18
C TYR A 37 0.14 -10.27 -7.25
N ASP A 38 -0.51 -10.95 -8.19
CA ASP A 38 -1.97 -10.89 -8.35
C ASP A 38 -2.69 -11.37 -7.08
N HIS A 39 -2.17 -12.44 -6.45
CA HIS A 39 -2.73 -12.95 -5.21
C HIS A 39 -2.59 -11.94 -4.06
N GLN A 40 -1.43 -11.30 -3.92
CA GLN A 40 -1.21 -10.26 -2.91
C GLN A 40 -2.09 -9.03 -3.15
N CYS A 41 -2.21 -8.60 -4.41
CA CYS A 41 -3.11 -7.51 -4.79
C CYS A 41 -4.57 -7.82 -4.42
N ARG A 42 -5.06 -9.05 -4.71
CA ARG A 42 -6.42 -9.48 -4.33
C ARG A 42 -6.61 -9.43 -2.81
N LEU A 43 -5.68 -9.98 -2.03
CA LEU A 43 -5.75 -9.97 -0.57
C LEU A 43 -5.77 -8.54 0.00
N ILE A 44 -4.89 -7.68 -0.49
CA ILE A 44 -4.81 -6.27 -0.06
C ILE A 44 -6.08 -5.51 -0.42
N MET A 45 -6.61 -5.71 -1.63
CA MET A 45 -7.86 -5.09 -2.06
C MET A 45 -9.04 -5.56 -1.19
N ASP A 46 -9.11 -6.85 -0.88
CA ASP A 46 -10.17 -7.38 0.00
C ASP A 46 -10.06 -6.78 1.41
N GLU A 47 -8.86 -6.75 2.00
CA GLU A 47 -8.64 -6.19 3.33
C GLU A 47 -9.02 -4.70 3.40
N VAL A 48 -8.56 -3.90 2.42
CA VAL A 48 -8.93 -2.47 2.34
C VAL A 48 -10.42 -2.31 2.11
N SER A 49 -11.03 -3.12 1.25
CA SER A 49 -12.46 -3.02 0.96
C SER A 49 -13.32 -3.33 2.18
N GLN A 50 -12.97 -4.35 2.97
CA GLN A 50 -13.65 -4.68 4.22
C GLN A 50 -13.45 -3.59 5.28
N SER A 51 -12.23 -3.07 5.41
CA SER A 51 -11.93 -1.97 6.34
C SER A 51 -12.72 -0.70 5.96
N TRP A 52 -12.79 -0.39 4.68
CA TRP A 52 -13.54 0.75 4.15
C TRP A 52 -15.04 0.60 4.36
N GLU A 53 -15.59 -0.60 4.09
CA GLU A 53 -17.00 -0.91 4.32
C GLU A 53 -17.36 -0.80 5.81
N ARG A 54 -16.50 -1.28 6.72
CA ARG A 54 -16.70 -1.09 8.17
C ARG A 54 -16.68 0.38 8.58
N HIS A 55 -15.86 1.21 7.94
CA HIS A 55 -15.72 2.61 8.32
C HIS A 55 -16.80 3.53 7.73
N TYR A 56 -17.18 3.33 6.46
CA TYR A 56 -18.09 4.20 5.73
C TYR A 56 -19.44 3.56 5.41
N GLY A 57 -19.66 2.28 5.76
CA GLY A 57 -20.90 1.55 5.48
C GLY A 57 -21.13 1.21 4.00
N GLN A 58 -20.14 1.43 3.14
CA GLN A 58 -20.24 1.19 1.70
C GLN A 58 -18.95 0.59 1.17
N ARG A 59 -19.05 -0.34 0.22
CA ARG A 59 -17.90 -0.96 -0.44
C ARG A 59 -17.53 -0.19 -1.71
N PRO A 60 -16.28 0.27 -1.89
CA PRO A 60 -15.85 0.90 -3.13
C PRO A 60 -15.93 -0.06 -4.31
N SER A 61 -16.17 0.45 -5.52
CA SER A 61 -16.19 -0.40 -6.71
C SER A 61 -14.82 -1.04 -6.98
N ALA A 62 -14.80 -2.23 -7.59
CA ALA A 62 -13.56 -2.93 -7.91
C ALA A 62 -12.60 -2.06 -8.76
N MET A 63 -13.14 -1.28 -9.69
CA MET A 63 -12.37 -0.36 -10.52
C MET A 63 -11.73 0.78 -9.71
N LEU A 64 -12.45 1.31 -8.70
CA LEU A 64 -11.90 2.33 -7.80
C LEU A 64 -10.80 1.78 -6.89
N LEU A 65 -10.97 0.54 -6.40
CA LEU A 65 -9.94 -0.13 -5.59
C LEU A 65 -8.66 -0.35 -6.38
N HIS A 66 -8.76 -0.86 -7.61
CA HIS A 66 -7.59 -1.04 -8.49
C HIS A 66 -6.89 0.31 -8.77
N LYS A 67 -7.66 1.34 -9.14
CA LYS A 67 -7.12 2.66 -9.44
C LYS A 67 -6.41 3.27 -8.22
N ALA A 68 -6.99 3.13 -7.02
CA ALA A 68 -6.41 3.62 -5.79
C ALA A 68 -5.15 2.83 -5.38
N LEU A 69 -5.12 1.51 -5.61
CA LEU A 69 -3.95 0.67 -5.36
C LEU A 69 -2.78 1.08 -6.27
N PHE A 70 -3.00 1.21 -7.58
CA PHE A 70 -1.96 1.68 -8.51
C PHE A 70 -1.48 3.10 -8.19
N ALA A 71 -2.38 4.01 -7.84
CA ALA A 71 -2.01 5.35 -7.42
C ALA A 71 -1.18 5.34 -6.13
N ALA A 72 -1.52 4.48 -5.16
CA ALA A 72 -0.76 4.29 -3.95
C ALA A 72 0.63 3.70 -4.24
N GLU A 73 0.73 2.74 -5.15
CA GLU A 73 1.98 2.11 -5.58
C GLU A 73 2.89 3.10 -6.33
N GLN A 74 2.34 3.86 -7.29
CA GLN A 74 3.08 4.85 -8.07
C GLN A 74 3.55 6.04 -7.23
N SER A 75 2.74 6.49 -6.26
CA SER A 75 3.13 7.55 -5.31
C SER A 75 4.09 7.06 -4.21
N ARG A 76 4.36 5.76 -4.15
CA ARG A 76 5.24 5.16 -3.16
C ARG A 76 6.69 5.28 -3.61
N HIS A 77 7.47 6.09 -2.89
CA HIS A 77 8.89 5.80 -2.78
C HIS A 77 9.03 4.60 -1.85
N PHE A 78 9.43 3.45 -2.38
CA PHE A 78 9.66 2.23 -1.60
C PHE A 78 10.54 2.56 -0.39
N ARG A 79 9.92 2.59 0.80
CA ARG A 79 10.56 2.90 2.07
C ARG A 79 10.13 1.82 3.05
N PRO A 80 10.86 0.71 3.11
CA PRO A 80 10.53 -0.38 4.02
C PRO A 80 10.41 0.16 5.46
N PRO A 81 9.53 -0.39 6.31
CA PRO A 81 9.35 0.10 7.68
C PRO A 81 10.63 0.01 8.53
N TRP A 82 11.56 -0.86 8.15
CA TRP A 82 12.90 -0.98 8.71
C TRP A 82 13.82 0.18 8.31
N TYR A 83 13.62 0.83 7.15
CA TYR A 83 14.35 2.05 6.78
C TYR A 83 14.12 3.20 7.78
N ARG A 84 12.90 3.34 8.32
CA ARG A 84 12.62 4.29 9.40
C ARG A 84 13.33 3.94 10.70
N LYS A 85 13.39 2.65 11.07
CA LYS A 85 14.16 2.18 12.24
C LYS A 85 15.66 2.49 12.07
N TRP A 86 16.22 2.26 10.88
CA TRP A 86 17.62 2.58 10.57
C TRP A 86 17.90 4.09 10.62
N LEU A 87 17.02 4.94 10.08
CA LEU A 87 17.17 6.40 10.17
C LEU A 87 17.10 6.92 11.62
N CYS A 88 16.19 6.39 12.44
CA CYS A 88 16.11 6.72 13.86
C CYS A 88 17.35 6.24 14.63
N PHE A 89 17.85 5.05 14.30
CA PHE A 89 19.08 4.51 14.87
C PHE A 89 20.30 5.38 14.53
N PHE A 90 20.47 5.75 13.26
CA PHE A 90 21.59 6.61 12.83
C PHE A 90 21.52 8.04 13.40
N ARG A 91 20.33 8.64 13.57
CA ARG A 91 20.20 9.94 14.25
C ARG A 91 20.61 9.89 15.71
N ARG A 92 20.36 8.78 16.40
CA ARG A 92 20.76 8.59 17.80
C ARG A 92 22.27 8.38 17.97
N PHE A 93 22.93 7.79 16.98
CA PHE A 93 24.39 7.62 16.97
C PHE A 93 25.16 8.91 16.61
N ASN A 94 24.60 9.78 15.76
CA ASN A 94 25.25 11.05 15.40
C ASN A 94 24.98 12.23 16.35
N ALA A 95 24.02 12.11 17.27
CA ALA A 95 23.71 13.16 18.26
C ALA A 95 24.56 13.09 19.55
N GLY A 96 25.57 12.21 19.57
CA GLY A 96 26.47 12.00 20.71
C GLY A 96 27.95 12.30 20.41
N ARG A 97 28.23 13.24 19.50
CA ARG A 97 29.57 13.82 19.29
C ARG A 97 29.55 15.30 19.57
#